data_AF-A0A955Z8H1-F1
#
_entry.id   AF-A0A955Z8H1-F1
#
_cell.length_a   1.000
_cell.length_b   1.000
_cell.length_c   1.000
_cell.angle_alpha   90.00
_cell.angle_beta   90.00
_cell.angle_gamma   90.00
#
_symmetry.space_group_name_H-M   'P 1'
#
loop_
_entity.id
_entity.type
_entity.pdbx_description
1 polymer ?
#
loop_
_entity_poly.entity_id
_entity_poly.type
_entity_poly.pdbx_seq_one_letter_code
_entity_poly.pdbx_strand_id
1 'polypeptide(L)'
;VARFSKTYLHREPGHGRFFLLFNVFVTGMSVLSLASRLDHLFVGWELVGLSSVLLVGFFHDRVAPVTNAVRVLATYRACDAGMLAAVITLHVTQAHHALDLPLAAHEHAGTLVGAMVLLAATGKAGALPFGSWLPRAMEGPTPSSAVFYGGLSVHAGVFLLLRASPLLRGSLALTVATAALGLLTAGYGSVVGRVQPDAKSRLAYAIMVHVGLMFCEIAAGLTRVALVHLVLHAALRTAQLLRAPSFLHDSADRPAKRTTPRWVRPLLGHALHGFYLDAWVDRLVVRPVLALARAARAVEEGWVAIVAGTDDEDERGEEEHGARGSLPPSTRDERHGVRR
;
A
#
# COMPACT_ATOMS: atom_id res chain seq x y z
N VAL A 1 20.19 -3.66 3.91
CA VAL A 1 19.04 -3.68 4.85
C VAL A 1 19.14 -4.79 5.89
N ALA A 2 19.20 -6.08 5.51
CA ALA A 2 19.24 -7.20 6.46
C ALA A 2 20.29 -7.05 7.60
N ARG A 3 21.53 -6.69 7.27
CA ARG A 3 22.59 -6.42 8.27
C ARG A 3 22.21 -5.32 9.25
N PHE A 4 21.62 -4.22 8.77
CA PHE A 4 21.13 -3.14 9.62
C PHE A 4 19.98 -3.61 10.50
N SER A 5 19.01 -4.35 9.95
CA SER A 5 17.86 -4.88 10.70
C SER A 5 18.27 -5.79 11.85
N LYS A 6 19.34 -6.58 11.68
CA LYS A 6 19.85 -7.47 12.74
C LYS A 6 20.18 -6.68 14.00
N THR A 7 20.87 -5.54 13.87
CA THR A 7 21.22 -4.67 15.00
C THR A 7 20.05 -3.79 15.42
N TYR A 8 19.29 -3.25 14.47
CA TYR A 8 18.20 -2.31 14.76
C TYR A 8 17.03 -2.97 15.52
N LEU A 9 16.69 -4.23 15.19
CA LEU A 9 15.55 -4.96 15.77
C LEU A 9 15.97 -6.05 16.77
N HIS A 10 17.21 -6.04 17.29
CA HIS A 10 17.73 -7.14 18.10
C HIS A 10 16.98 -7.38 19.43
N ARG A 11 16.27 -6.36 19.95
CA ARG A 11 15.45 -6.45 21.18
C ARG A 11 13.95 -6.49 20.93
N GLU A 12 13.54 -6.47 19.67
CA GLU A 12 12.12 -6.49 19.32
C GLU A 12 11.59 -7.93 19.39
N PRO A 13 10.45 -8.20 20.06
CA PRO A 13 9.89 -9.55 20.13
C PRO A 13 9.56 -10.11 18.74
N GLY A 14 9.22 -9.24 17.79
CA GLY A 14 8.96 -9.59 16.39
C GLY A 14 10.20 -9.85 15.53
N HIS A 15 11.41 -9.98 16.09
CA HIS A 15 12.66 -10.13 15.32
C HIS A 15 12.59 -11.24 14.26
N GLY A 16 12.18 -12.45 14.66
CA GLY A 16 12.05 -13.58 13.74
C GLY A 16 11.00 -13.35 12.65
N ARG A 17 9.84 -12.79 13.04
CA ARG A 17 8.76 -12.41 12.11
C ARG A 17 9.23 -11.41 11.06
N PHE A 18 10.05 -10.43 11.44
CA PHE A 18 10.62 -9.48 10.49
C PHE A 18 11.45 -10.19 9.41
N PHE A 19 12.36 -11.08 9.79
CA PHE A 19 13.22 -11.76 8.83
C PHE A 19 12.47 -12.77 7.96
N LEU A 20 11.44 -13.44 8.50
CA LEU A 20 10.55 -14.28 7.70
C LEU A 20 9.85 -13.47 6.60
N LEU A 21 9.22 -12.35 6.97
CA LEU A 21 8.56 -11.46 6.01
C LEU A 21 9.54 -10.82 5.02
N PHE A 22 10.75 -10.49 5.48
CA PHE A 22 11.83 -9.99 4.62
C PHE A 22 12.25 -11.04 3.58
N ASN A 23 12.35 -12.32 3.94
CA ASN A 23 12.65 -13.38 2.98
C ASN A 23 11.50 -13.59 1.98
N VAL A 24 10.24 -13.59 2.44
CA VAL A 24 9.07 -13.63 1.53
C VAL A 24 9.12 -12.48 0.52
N PHE A 25 9.48 -11.28 0.98
CA PHE A 25 9.67 -10.12 0.12
C PHE A 25 10.78 -10.32 -0.92
N VAL A 26 11.97 -10.79 -0.50
CA VAL A 26 13.09 -11.03 -1.41
C VAL A 26 12.73 -12.11 -2.45
N THR A 27 12.06 -13.17 -2.03
CA THR A 27 11.53 -14.21 -2.94
C THR A 27 10.54 -13.60 -3.93
N GLY A 28 9.58 -12.81 -3.46
CA GLY A 28 8.61 -12.13 -4.31
C GLY A 28 9.26 -11.19 -5.33
N MET A 29 10.24 -10.39 -4.92
CA MET A 29 11.00 -9.53 -5.84
C MET A 29 11.81 -10.34 -6.85
N SER A 30 12.37 -11.48 -6.44
CA SER A 30 13.12 -12.37 -7.35
C SER A 30 12.21 -12.95 -8.41
N VAL A 31 11.05 -13.52 -8.01
CA VAL A 31 10.02 -14.04 -8.92
C VAL A 31 9.54 -12.94 -9.88
N LEU A 32 9.23 -11.76 -9.35
CA LEU A 32 8.76 -10.62 -10.15
C LEU A 32 9.79 -10.17 -11.20
N SER A 33 11.07 -10.11 -10.83
CA SER A 33 12.14 -9.65 -11.72
C SER A 33 12.50 -10.66 -12.82
N LEU A 34 12.40 -11.96 -12.52
CA LEU A 34 12.75 -13.05 -13.43
C LEU A 34 11.56 -13.53 -14.28
N ALA A 35 10.35 -13.09 -13.96
CA ALA A 35 9.15 -13.47 -14.70
C ALA A 35 9.29 -13.15 -16.18
N SER A 36 9.03 -14.08 -17.09
CA SER A 36 8.95 -13.81 -18.53
C SER A 36 7.53 -13.49 -19.01
N ARG A 37 6.52 -13.83 -18.19
CA ARG A 37 5.09 -13.70 -18.48
C ARG A 37 4.39 -12.92 -17.37
N LEU A 38 3.28 -12.27 -17.70
CA LEU A 38 2.50 -11.48 -16.74
C LEU A 38 1.99 -12.32 -15.56
N ASP A 39 1.66 -13.59 -15.80
CA ASP A 39 1.13 -14.52 -14.80
C ASP A 39 2.12 -14.74 -13.64
N HIS A 40 3.38 -15.02 -13.97
CA HIS A 40 4.46 -15.18 -12.99
C HIS A 40 4.82 -13.84 -12.31
N LEU A 41 4.75 -12.74 -13.07
CA LEU A 41 4.95 -11.41 -12.52
C LEU A 41 3.91 -11.12 -11.44
N PHE A 42 2.64 -11.46 -11.67
CA PHE A 42 1.56 -11.29 -10.72
C PHE A 42 1.77 -12.08 -9.42
N VAL A 43 2.31 -13.31 -9.50
CA VAL A 43 2.68 -14.07 -8.29
C VAL A 43 3.71 -13.32 -7.46
N GLY A 44 4.81 -12.85 -8.07
CA GLY A 44 5.81 -12.06 -7.37
C GLY A 44 5.26 -10.74 -6.82
N TRP A 45 4.37 -10.10 -7.57
CA TRP A 45 3.68 -8.86 -7.20
C TRP A 45 2.83 -8.99 -5.94
N GLU A 46 2.10 -10.10 -5.81
CA GLU A 46 1.29 -10.44 -4.64
C GLU A 46 2.15 -10.75 -3.41
N LEU A 47 3.22 -11.53 -3.57
CA LEU A 47 4.16 -11.82 -2.48
C LEU A 47 4.80 -10.54 -1.93
N VAL A 48 5.20 -9.62 -2.82
CA VAL A 48 5.71 -8.30 -2.45
C VAL A 48 4.65 -7.48 -1.74
N GLY A 49 3.41 -7.48 -2.24
CA GLY A 49 2.29 -6.77 -1.63
C GLY A 49 1.98 -7.26 -0.22
N LEU A 50 1.80 -8.56 -0.06
CA LEU A 50 1.44 -9.20 1.21
C LEU A 50 2.52 -8.98 2.28
N SER A 51 3.78 -9.27 1.95
CA SER A 51 4.90 -9.05 2.87
C SER A 51 5.04 -7.58 3.30
N SER A 52 4.79 -6.63 2.38
CA SER A 52 4.82 -5.21 2.70
C SER A 52 3.72 -4.80 3.68
N VAL A 53 2.47 -5.24 3.46
CA VAL A 53 1.32 -4.93 4.31
C VAL A 53 1.55 -5.45 5.72
N LEU A 54 2.02 -6.70 5.83
CA LEU A 54 2.32 -7.31 7.13
C LEU A 54 3.46 -6.57 7.86
N LEU A 55 4.41 -5.98 7.13
CA LEU A 55 5.48 -5.18 7.70
C LEU A 55 5.08 -3.73 8.02
N VAL A 56 4.04 -3.17 7.38
CA VAL A 56 3.39 -1.93 7.87
C VAL A 56 2.76 -2.20 9.23
N GLY A 57 2.05 -3.31 9.36
CA GLY A 57 1.41 -3.77 10.59
C GLY A 57 2.35 -4.45 11.60
N PHE A 58 3.67 -4.30 11.45
CA PHE A 58 4.64 -5.02 12.28
C PHE A 58 4.46 -4.78 13.78
N PHE A 59 4.15 -3.54 14.16
CA PHE A 59 3.84 -3.14 15.54
C PHE A 59 2.34 -3.27 15.81
N HIS A 60 1.84 -4.51 15.69
CA HIS A 60 0.42 -4.87 15.77
C HIS A 60 -0.29 -4.54 17.08
N ASP A 61 0.45 -4.34 18.18
CA ASP A 61 -0.10 -3.96 19.49
C ASP A 61 -0.65 -2.53 19.49
N ARG A 62 -0.28 -1.73 18.47
CA ARG A 62 -0.78 -0.36 18.26
C ARG A 62 -1.83 -0.35 17.17
N VAL A 63 -2.94 0.34 17.43
CA VAL A 63 -4.06 0.45 16.49
C VAL A 63 -3.64 1.13 15.17
N ALA A 64 -2.85 2.20 15.24
CA ALA A 64 -2.50 2.99 14.05
C ALA A 64 -1.74 2.19 12.96
N PRO A 65 -0.67 1.43 13.25
CA PRO A 65 -0.03 0.53 12.28
C PRO A 65 -0.99 -0.47 11.64
N VAL A 66 -1.89 -1.06 12.42
CA VAL A 66 -2.87 -2.04 11.92
C VAL A 66 -3.88 -1.38 10.97
N THR A 67 -4.46 -0.24 11.35
CA THR A 67 -5.38 0.52 10.50
C THR A 67 -4.71 0.95 9.20
N ASN A 68 -3.47 1.42 9.27
CA ASN A 68 -2.71 1.80 8.08
C ASN A 68 -2.36 0.60 7.21
N ALA A 69 -2.04 -0.56 7.78
CA ALA A 69 -1.79 -1.80 7.03
C ALA A 69 -3.04 -2.25 6.26
N VAL A 70 -4.23 -2.23 6.90
CA VAL A 70 -5.50 -2.55 6.24
C VAL A 70 -5.78 -1.58 5.09
N ARG A 71 -5.49 -0.29 5.29
CA ARG A 71 -5.65 0.74 4.25
C ARG A 71 -4.75 0.51 3.04
N VAL A 72 -3.48 0.17 3.29
CA VAL A 72 -2.51 -0.20 2.24
C VAL A 72 -3.01 -1.45 1.51
N LEU A 73 -3.44 -2.48 2.25
CA LEU A 73 -3.97 -3.71 1.67
C LEU A 73 -5.16 -3.44 0.76
N ALA A 74 -6.17 -2.70 1.22
CA ALA A 74 -7.35 -2.38 0.43
C ALA A 74 -6.98 -1.61 -0.85
N THR A 75 -6.05 -0.66 -0.75
CA THR A 75 -5.55 0.09 -1.91
C THR A 75 -4.83 -0.82 -2.90
N TYR A 76 -4.00 -1.75 -2.41
CA TYR A 76 -3.33 -2.74 -3.25
C TYR A 76 -4.34 -3.64 -3.93
N ARG A 77 -5.27 -4.27 -3.20
CA ARG A 77 -6.30 -5.14 -3.79
C ARG A 77 -7.10 -4.45 -4.90
N ALA A 78 -7.49 -3.18 -4.70
CA ALA A 78 -8.21 -2.42 -5.72
C ALA A 78 -7.40 -2.24 -7.01
N CYS A 79 -6.10 -1.97 -6.90
CA CYS A 79 -5.23 -1.75 -8.06
C CYS A 79 -4.75 -3.08 -8.68
N ASP A 80 -4.52 -4.09 -7.84
CA ASP A 80 -4.11 -5.44 -8.22
C ASP A 80 -5.22 -6.16 -9.01
N ALA A 81 -6.50 -5.79 -8.79
CA ALA A 81 -7.61 -6.22 -9.63
C ALA A 81 -7.41 -5.84 -11.11
N GLY A 82 -6.75 -4.70 -11.40
CA GLY A 82 -6.35 -4.33 -12.75
C GLY A 82 -5.34 -5.34 -13.32
N MET A 83 -4.30 -5.68 -12.56
CA MET A 83 -3.32 -6.68 -13.00
C MET A 83 -3.98 -8.04 -13.27
N LEU A 84 -4.88 -8.48 -12.39
CA LEU A 84 -5.62 -9.72 -12.58
C LEU A 84 -6.52 -9.67 -13.82
N ALA A 85 -7.22 -8.56 -14.04
CA ALA A 85 -8.04 -8.36 -15.24
C ALA A 85 -7.20 -8.35 -16.52
N ALA A 86 -5.98 -7.79 -16.49
CA ALA A 86 -5.05 -7.85 -17.60
C ALA A 86 -4.63 -9.30 -17.92
N VAL A 87 -4.27 -10.07 -16.89
CA VAL A 87 -3.95 -11.51 -17.02
C VAL A 87 -5.12 -12.28 -17.62
N ILE A 88 -6.33 -12.09 -17.10
CA ILE A 88 -7.54 -12.77 -17.61
C ILE A 88 -7.79 -12.39 -19.07
N THR A 89 -7.68 -11.11 -19.41
CA THR A 89 -7.89 -10.62 -20.78
C THR A 89 -6.90 -11.25 -21.77
N LEU A 90 -5.63 -11.36 -21.39
CA LEU A 90 -4.61 -12.03 -22.21
C LEU A 90 -4.95 -13.52 -22.44
N HIS A 91 -5.44 -14.23 -21.43
CA HIS A 91 -5.89 -15.61 -21.57
C HIS A 91 -7.11 -15.75 -22.49
N VAL A 92 -8.13 -14.90 -22.30
CA VAL A 92 -9.37 -14.95 -23.10
C VAL A 92 -9.12 -14.62 -24.56
N THR A 93 -8.24 -13.64 -24.83
CA THR A 93 -7.88 -13.24 -26.20
C THR A 93 -6.83 -14.13 -26.84
N GLN A 94 -6.32 -15.14 -26.10
CA GLN A 94 -5.19 -15.99 -26.49
C GLN A 94 -3.97 -15.18 -26.95
N ALA A 95 -3.83 -13.96 -26.42
CA ALA A 95 -2.74 -13.07 -26.77
C ALA A 95 -1.44 -13.53 -26.09
N HIS A 96 -0.30 -13.14 -26.66
CA HIS A 96 0.99 -13.43 -26.05
C HIS A 96 1.07 -12.78 -24.66
N HIS A 97 1.38 -13.59 -23.64
CA HIS A 97 1.49 -13.17 -22.25
C HIS A 97 2.80 -12.45 -21.91
N ALA A 98 3.67 -12.29 -22.92
CA ALA A 98 4.93 -11.57 -22.79
C ALA A 98 4.66 -10.06 -22.94
N LEU A 99 4.94 -9.29 -21.88
CA LEU A 99 4.77 -7.83 -21.88
C LEU A 99 5.69 -7.10 -22.86
N ASP A 100 6.77 -7.76 -23.30
CA ASP A 100 7.84 -7.15 -24.07
C ASP A 100 7.51 -7.11 -25.59
N LEU A 101 6.36 -7.64 -26.00
CA LEU A 101 5.90 -7.63 -27.40
C LEU A 101 4.73 -6.65 -27.57
N PRO A 102 4.70 -5.85 -28.65
CA PRO A 102 3.51 -5.10 -28.99
C PRO A 102 2.38 -6.08 -29.29
N LEU A 103 1.22 -5.90 -28.63
CA LEU A 103 -0.03 -6.58 -28.99
C LEU A 103 -0.57 -6.02 -30.32
N ALA A 104 0.22 -6.13 -31.39
CA ALA A 104 -0.05 -5.50 -32.68
C ALA A 104 -1.26 -6.10 -33.42
N ALA A 105 -1.74 -7.28 -33.01
CA ALA A 105 -2.89 -7.94 -33.61
C ALA A 105 -4.25 -7.51 -33.03
N HIS A 106 -4.27 -6.82 -31.87
CA HIS A 106 -5.52 -6.49 -31.17
C HIS A 106 -5.45 -5.09 -30.54
N GLU A 107 -5.58 -4.04 -31.35
CA GLU A 107 -5.43 -2.63 -30.93
C GLU A 107 -6.25 -2.26 -29.68
N HIS A 108 -7.52 -2.69 -29.62
CA HIS A 108 -8.39 -2.44 -28.47
C HIS A 108 -8.02 -3.28 -27.25
N ALA A 109 -7.67 -4.56 -27.42
CA ALA A 109 -7.29 -5.42 -26.31
C ALA A 109 -5.94 -4.99 -25.71
N GLY A 110 -4.98 -4.57 -26.54
CA GLY A 110 -3.69 -4.03 -26.10
C GLY A 110 -3.86 -2.74 -25.29
N THR A 111 -4.74 -1.84 -25.72
CA THR A 111 -5.05 -0.61 -24.97
C THR A 111 -5.72 -0.93 -23.63
N LEU A 112 -6.67 -1.86 -23.59
CA LEU A 112 -7.33 -2.30 -22.35
C LEU A 112 -6.32 -2.93 -21.37
N VAL A 113 -5.53 -3.89 -21.84
CA VAL A 113 -4.47 -4.54 -21.04
C VAL A 113 -3.49 -3.49 -20.51
N GLY A 114 -3.04 -2.56 -21.36
CA GLY A 114 -2.14 -1.49 -20.96
C GLY A 114 -2.75 -0.55 -19.91
N ALA A 115 -4.05 -0.23 -20.01
CA ALA A 115 -4.75 0.58 -19.02
C ALA A 115 -4.85 -0.14 -17.66
N MET A 116 -5.13 -1.45 -17.68
CA MET A 116 -5.20 -2.30 -16.49
C MET A 116 -3.83 -2.47 -15.81
N VAL A 117 -2.76 -2.63 -16.61
CA VAL A 117 -1.38 -2.64 -16.13
C VAL A 117 -0.99 -1.27 -15.54
N LEU A 118 -1.39 -0.17 -16.19
CA LEU A 118 -1.13 1.19 -15.70
C LEU A 118 -1.85 1.45 -14.36
N LEU A 119 -3.08 0.97 -14.20
CA LEU A 119 -3.81 1.04 -12.92
C LEU A 119 -3.03 0.33 -11.80
N ALA A 120 -2.60 -0.91 -12.05
CA ALA A 120 -1.81 -1.68 -11.08
C ALA A 120 -0.49 -0.97 -10.73
N ALA A 121 0.26 -0.52 -11.75
CA ALA A 121 1.51 0.21 -11.58
C ALA A 121 1.33 1.48 -10.74
N THR A 122 0.29 2.27 -11.03
CA THR A 122 -0.02 3.52 -10.34
C THR A 122 -0.29 3.29 -8.86
N GLY A 123 -1.09 2.26 -8.55
CA GLY A 123 -1.39 1.86 -7.18
C GLY A 123 -0.17 1.46 -6.38
N LYS A 124 0.63 0.52 -6.91
CA LYS A 124 1.80 -0.05 -6.22
C LYS A 124 2.96 0.93 -6.10
N ALA A 125 3.11 1.84 -7.06
CA ALA A 125 4.13 2.88 -7.02
C ALA A 125 3.75 4.05 -6.09
N GLY A 126 2.53 4.07 -5.55
CA GLY A 126 2.06 5.17 -4.71
C GLY A 126 1.94 6.47 -5.50
N ALA A 127 1.58 6.38 -6.79
CA ALA A 127 1.27 7.53 -7.63
C ALA A 127 -0.18 7.98 -7.42
N LEU A 128 -0.50 9.21 -7.84
CA LEU A 128 -1.89 9.69 -7.78
C LEU A 128 -2.80 8.86 -8.69
N PRO A 129 -4.06 8.61 -8.28
CA PRO A 129 -4.74 9.13 -7.09
C PRO A 129 -4.50 8.30 -5.80
N PHE A 130 -3.78 7.19 -5.87
CA PHE A 130 -3.66 6.23 -4.76
C PHE A 130 -2.56 6.57 -3.75
N GLY A 131 -1.64 7.50 -4.06
CA GLY A 131 -0.40 7.75 -3.32
C GLY A 131 -0.50 8.09 -1.84
N SER A 132 -1.70 8.34 -1.32
CA SER A 132 -1.94 8.63 0.11
C SER A 132 -1.56 7.47 1.05
N TRP A 133 -1.46 6.23 0.57
CA TRP A 133 -1.02 5.10 1.38
C TRP A 133 0.49 5.15 1.71
N LEU A 134 1.31 5.77 0.86
CA LEU A 134 2.77 5.69 0.95
C LEU A 134 3.34 6.36 2.22
N PRO A 135 2.94 7.59 2.61
CA PRO A 135 3.38 8.19 3.88
C PRO A 135 2.90 7.38 5.10
N ARG A 136 1.68 6.83 5.06
CA ARG A 136 1.11 6.04 6.17
C ARG A 136 1.80 4.70 6.37
N ALA A 137 2.35 4.12 5.30
CA ALA A 137 3.13 2.90 5.36
C ALA A 137 4.47 3.08 6.12
N MET A 138 4.88 4.31 6.42
CA MET A 138 6.11 4.63 7.17
C MET A 138 6.03 4.34 8.68
N GLU A 139 4.86 3.93 9.19
CA GLU A 139 4.65 3.42 10.55
C GLU A 139 5.40 2.11 10.84
N GLY A 140 5.73 1.36 9.78
CA GLY A 140 6.56 0.17 9.90
C GLY A 140 7.97 0.46 10.43
N PRO A 141 8.71 -0.58 10.83
CA PRO A 141 10.09 -0.44 11.27
C PRO A 141 10.92 0.22 10.15
N THR A 142 11.79 1.15 10.50
CA THR A 142 12.67 1.87 9.55
C THR A 142 13.33 0.97 8.48
N PRO A 143 13.87 -0.24 8.79
CA PRO A 143 14.40 -1.12 7.75
C PRO A 143 13.35 -1.64 6.75
N SER A 144 12.08 -1.85 7.14
CA SER A 144 11.03 -2.18 6.17
C SER A 144 10.77 -0.97 5.28
N SER A 145 10.59 0.23 5.84
CA SER A 145 10.39 1.43 5.03
C SER A 145 11.52 1.65 4.01
N ALA A 146 12.78 1.39 4.41
CA ALA A 146 13.94 1.53 3.55
C ALA A 146 13.97 0.55 2.37
N VAL A 147 13.54 -0.71 2.55
CA VAL A 147 13.55 -1.70 1.48
C VAL A 147 12.30 -1.62 0.58
N PHE A 148 11.12 -1.46 1.17
CA PHE A 148 9.87 -1.45 0.41
C PHE A 148 9.69 -0.12 -0.32
N TYR A 149 9.79 0.99 0.41
CA TYR A 149 9.39 2.29 -0.13
C TYR A 149 10.59 3.10 -0.61
N GLY A 150 11.74 2.93 0.05
CA GLY A 150 13.00 3.50 -0.41
C GLY A 150 13.56 2.79 -1.65
N GLY A 151 13.52 1.46 -1.66
CA GLY A 151 14.34 0.66 -2.57
C GLY A 151 13.62 -0.05 -3.70
N LEU A 152 12.62 -0.89 -3.39
CA LEU A 152 12.23 -1.96 -4.30
C LEU A 152 10.73 -2.08 -4.56
N SER A 153 9.87 -2.08 -3.52
CA SER A 153 8.43 -2.34 -3.71
C SER A 153 7.72 -1.23 -4.46
N VAL A 154 8.02 0.04 -4.18
CA VAL A 154 7.46 1.18 -4.93
C VAL A 154 7.97 1.17 -6.38
N HIS A 155 9.24 0.79 -6.57
CA HIS A 155 9.87 0.68 -7.88
C HIS A 155 9.35 -0.50 -8.71
N ALA A 156 8.69 -1.49 -8.09
CA ALA A 156 8.05 -2.58 -8.83
C ALA A 156 7.00 -2.06 -9.82
N GLY A 157 6.25 -1.00 -9.48
CA GLY A 157 5.31 -0.37 -10.41
C GLY A 157 6.00 0.32 -11.59
N VAL A 158 7.12 1.01 -11.35
CA VAL A 158 7.93 1.61 -12.41
C VAL A 158 8.57 0.52 -13.30
N PHE A 159 9.08 -0.55 -12.70
CA PHE A 159 9.63 -1.71 -13.40
C PHE A 159 8.59 -2.38 -14.31
N LEU A 160 7.37 -2.54 -13.83
CA LEU A 160 6.25 -3.04 -14.63
C LEU A 160 5.98 -2.15 -15.85
N LEU A 161 5.96 -0.82 -15.69
CA LEU A 161 5.78 0.11 -16.82
C LEU A 161 6.96 0.09 -17.80
N LEU A 162 8.18 -0.10 -17.31
CA LEU A 162 9.36 -0.28 -18.19
C LEU A 162 9.19 -1.51 -19.09
N ARG A 163 8.69 -2.62 -18.53
CA ARG A 163 8.41 -3.84 -19.30
C ARG A 163 7.21 -3.72 -20.21
N ALA A 164 6.15 -3.06 -19.76
CA ALA A 164 4.97 -2.76 -20.56
C ALA A 164 5.18 -1.58 -21.53
N SER A 165 6.39 -1.01 -21.62
CA SER A 165 6.67 0.14 -22.50
C SER A 165 6.34 -0.07 -23.98
N PRO A 166 6.44 -1.28 -24.57
CA PRO A 166 5.93 -1.53 -25.92
C PRO A 166 4.41 -1.34 -26.02
N LEU A 167 3.66 -1.77 -25.01
CA LEU A 167 2.20 -1.58 -24.94
C LEU A 167 1.82 -0.11 -24.78
N LEU A 168 2.52 0.62 -23.91
CA LEU A 168 2.26 2.04 -23.68
C LEU A 168 2.49 2.86 -24.94
N ARG A 169 3.60 2.61 -25.66
CA ARG A 169 3.92 3.31 -26.92
C ARG A 169 2.99 2.95 -28.08
N GLY A 170 2.36 1.77 -28.02
CA GLY A 170 1.37 1.35 -29.00
C GLY A 170 0.04 2.12 -28.92
N SER A 171 -0.19 2.90 -27.85
CA SER A 171 -1.43 3.65 -27.65
C SER A 171 -1.14 5.07 -27.17
N LEU A 172 -1.53 6.06 -27.97
CA LEU A 172 -1.39 7.48 -27.61
C LEU A 172 -2.12 7.79 -26.29
N ALA A 173 -3.30 7.20 -26.09
CA ALA A 173 -4.09 7.38 -24.87
C ALA A 173 -3.32 6.91 -23.62
N LEU A 174 -2.67 5.74 -23.68
CA LEU A 174 -1.86 5.22 -22.57
C LEU A 174 -0.62 6.06 -22.31
N THR A 175 0.04 6.52 -23.37
CA THR A 175 1.22 7.40 -23.25
C THR A 175 0.86 8.72 -22.58
N VAL A 176 -0.22 9.37 -23.04
CA VAL A 176 -0.71 10.63 -22.45
C VAL A 176 -1.16 10.42 -21.01
N ALA A 177 -1.89 9.34 -20.73
CA ALA A 177 -2.32 9.01 -19.37
C ALA A 177 -1.13 8.81 -18.43
N THR A 178 -0.10 8.07 -18.87
CA THR A 178 1.13 7.82 -18.08
C THR A 178 1.86 9.13 -17.79
N ALA A 179 2.01 10.01 -18.79
CA ALA A 179 2.64 11.32 -18.61
C ALA A 179 1.84 12.22 -17.66
N ALA A 180 0.51 12.27 -17.81
CA ALA A 180 -0.36 13.07 -16.97
C ALA A 180 -0.31 12.61 -15.51
N LEU A 181 -0.41 11.30 -15.26
CA LEU A 181 -0.28 10.72 -13.92
C LEU A 181 1.10 11.03 -13.32
N GLY A 182 2.16 10.94 -14.11
CA GLY A 182 3.52 11.27 -13.69
C GLY A 182 3.66 12.73 -13.26
N LEU A 183 3.21 13.66 -14.10
CA LEU A 183 3.27 15.11 -13.84
C LEU A 183 2.44 15.50 -12.61
N LEU A 184 1.21 14.99 -12.51
CA LEU A 184 0.33 15.24 -11.36
C LEU A 184 0.96 14.71 -10.06
N THR A 185 1.50 13.50 -10.10
CA THR A 185 2.17 12.87 -8.95
C THR A 185 3.40 13.66 -8.52
N ALA A 186 4.24 14.10 -9.47
CA ALA A 186 5.42 14.90 -9.18
C ALA A 186 5.09 16.30 -8.64
N GLY A 187 4.08 16.95 -9.20
CA GLY A 187 3.59 18.24 -8.72
C GLY A 187 3.02 18.15 -7.30
N TYR A 188 2.15 17.17 -7.05
CA TYR A 188 1.55 16.95 -5.74
C TYR A 188 2.59 16.63 -4.67
N GLY A 189 3.47 15.66 -4.92
CA GLY A 189 4.53 15.29 -3.97
C GLY A 189 5.47 16.45 -3.67
N SER A 190 5.74 17.32 -4.65
CA SER A 190 6.57 18.51 -4.48
C SER A 190 5.95 19.54 -3.53
N VAL A 191 4.65 19.79 -3.65
CA VAL A 191 3.94 20.76 -2.81
C VAL A 191 3.78 20.21 -1.39
N VAL A 192 3.27 18.98 -1.27
CA VAL A 192 2.96 18.36 0.02
C VAL A 192 4.23 17.99 0.80
N GLY A 193 5.27 17.52 0.14
CA GLY A 193 6.53 17.13 0.79
C GLY A 193 7.24 18.29 1.49
N ARG A 194 7.12 19.52 0.97
CA ARG A 194 7.75 20.72 1.55
C ARG A 194 7.17 21.14 2.90
N VAL A 195 5.93 20.74 3.19
CA VAL A 195 5.23 21.10 4.43
C VAL A 195 5.22 19.99 5.47
N GLN A 196 5.77 18.81 5.15
CA GLN A 196 5.77 17.70 6.10
C GLN A 196 6.71 17.95 7.29
N PRO A 197 6.20 17.76 8.53
CA PRO A 197 6.96 18.03 9.75
C PRO A 197 8.02 16.96 10.04
N ASP A 198 7.75 15.70 9.67
CA ASP A 198 8.64 14.58 9.97
C ASP A 198 9.49 14.15 8.76
N ALA A 199 10.66 13.57 9.04
CA ALA A 199 11.62 13.18 8.02
C ALA A 199 11.13 12.02 7.14
N LYS A 200 10.39 11.05 7.71
CA LYS A 200 9.91 9.87 6.96
C LYS A 200 8.85 10.27 5.94
N SER A 201 7.87 11.09 6.32
CA SER A 201 6.85 11.60 5.41
C SER A 201 7.47 12.49 4.34
N ARG A 202 8.42 13.38 4.69
CA ARG A 202 9.14 14.18 3.68
C ARG A 202 9.86 13.29 2.66
N LEU A 203 10.52 12.22 3.12
CA LEU A 203 11.14 11.24 2.23
C LEU A 203 10.10 10.47 1.39
N ALA A 204 8.96 10.10 1.97
CA ALA A 204 7.86 9.44 1.26
C ALA A 204 7.33 10.28 0.09
N TYR A 205 7.09 11.57 0.31
CA TYR A 205 6.70 12.47 -0.79
C TYR A 205 7.83 12.73 -1.79
N ALA A 206 9.09 12.74 -1.35
CA ALA A 206 10.22 12.83 -2.27
C ALA A 206 10.31 11.59 -3.17
N ILE A 207 10.05 10.39 -2.64
CA ILE A 207 9.91 9.15 -3.43
C ILE A 207 8.79 9.31 -4.46
N MET A 208 7.61 9.77 -4.02
CA MET A 208 6.47 10.02 -4.91
C MET A 208 6.81 10.97 -6.07
N VAL A 209 7.58 12.03 -5.81
CA VAL A 209 8.06 12.94 -6.87
C VAL A 209 8.88 12.19 -7.91
N HIS A 210 9.85 11.39 -7.48
CA HIS A 210 10.77 10.71 -8.41
C HIS A 210 10.06 9.58 -9.17
N VAL A 211 9.11 8.89 -8.54
CA VAL A 211 8.20 7.96 -9.23
C VAL A 211 7.44 8.68 -10.34
N GLY A 212 6.88 9.86 -10.06
CA GLY A 212 6.18 10.67 -11.06
C GLY A 212 7.09 11.09 -12.23
N LEU A 213 8.35 11.44 -11.94
CA LEU A 213 9.35 11.73 -12.97
C LEU A 213 9.68 10.50 -13.82
N MET A 214 9.86 9.32 -13.20
CA MET A 214 10.09 8.07 -13.94
C MET A 214 8.91 7.71 -14.85
N PHE A 215 7.67 7.98 -14.44
CA PHE A 215 6.49 7.81 -15.31
C PHE A 215 6.56 8.73 -16.53
N CYS A 216 6.97 9.99 -16.35
CA CYS A 216 7.17 10.94 -17.46
C CYS A 216 8.29 10.49 -18.40
N GLU A 217 9.40 10.00 -17.87
CA GLU A 217 10.52 9.46 -18.65
C GLU A 217 10.08 8.26 -19.49
N ILE A 218 9.30 7.34 -18.91
CA ILE A 218 8.75 6.18 -19.64
C ILE A 218 7.78 6.63 -20.74
N ALA A 219 6.89 7.58 -20.45
CA ALA A 219 5.95 8.12 -21.44
C ALA A 219 6.65 8.86 -22.59
N ALA A 220 7.78 9.52 -22.30
CA ALA A 220 8.64 10.13 -23.31
C ALA A 220 9.49 9.12 -24.12
N GLY A 221 9.37 7.82 -23.82
CA GLY A 221 10.16 6.75 -24.47
C GLY A 221 11.61 6.64 -23.96
N LEU A 222 11.98 7.38 -22.90
CA LEU A 222 13.32 7.42 -22.32
C LEU A 222 13.54 6.27 -21.31
N THR A 223 13.23 5.03 -21.70
CA THR A 223 13.21 3.86 -20.79
C THR A 223 14.57 3.58 -20.13
N ARG A 224 15.68 3.82 -20.83
CA ARG A 224 17.04 3.70 -20.26
C ARG A 224 17.30 4.73 -19.16
N VAL A 225 16.85 5.97 -19.36
CA VAL A 225 16.98 7.04 -18.36
C VAL A 225 16.14 6.67 -17.13
N ALA A 226 14.90 6.24 -17.33
CA ALA A 226 14.03 5.78 -16.25
C ALA A 226 14.62 4.60 -15.47
N LEU A 227 15.28 3.65 -16.14
CA LEU A 227 15.95 2.54 -15.46
C LEU A 227 17.14 3.02 -14.61
N VAL A 228 17.99 3.89 -15.15
CA VAL A 228 19.12 4.46 -14.41
C VAL A 228 18.63 5.30 -13.22
N HIS A 229 17.61 6.14 -13.45
CA HIS A 229 16.95 6.92 -12.41
C HIS A 229 16.40 6.01 -11.30
N LEU A 230 15.70 4.94 -11.66
CA LEU A 230 15.19 3.93 -10.72
C LEU A 230 16.30 3.37 -9.83
N VAL A 231 17.41 2.91 -10.42
CA VAL A 231 18.52 2.30 -9.67
C VAL A 231 19.20 3.31 -8.74
N LEU A 232 19.53 4.49 -9.25
CA LEU A 232 20.19 5.54 -8.46
C LEU A 232 19.28 6.02 -7.32
N HIS A 233 18.00 6.20 -7.60
CA HIS A 233 17.02 6.62 -6.60
C HIS A 233 16.83 5.55 -5.53
N ALA A 234 16.70 4.27 -5.91
CA ALA A 234 16.58 3.16 -4.97
C ALA A 234 17.77 3.12 -3.99
N ALA A 235 19.00 3.20 -4.53
CA ALA A 235 20.22 3.22 -3.71
C ALA A 235 20.24 4.41 -2.74
N LEU A 236 19.98 5.62 -3.24
CA LEU A 236 20.00 6.85 -2.45
C LEU A 236 18.93 6.84 -1.34
N ARG A 237 17.68 6.48 -1.67
CA ARG A 237 16.57 6.53 -0.71
C ARG A 237 16.67 5.44 0.33
N THR A 238 17.09 4.23 -0.02
CA THR A 238 17.38 3.19 0.97
C THR A 238 18.44 3.68 1.96
N ALA A 239 19.53 4.30 1.49
CA ALA A 239 20.55 4.84 2.39
C ALA A 239 20.00 5.96 3.31
N GLN A 240 19.22 6.90 2.76
CA GLN A 240 18.62 7.99 3.53
C GLN A 240 17.64 7.50 4.59
N LEU A 241 16.78 6.53 4.28
CA LEU A 241 15.83 5.96 5.23
C LEU A 241 16.54 5.19 6.34
N LEU A 242 17.60 4.43 6.03
CA LEU A 242 18.40 3.74 7.06
C LEU A 242 19.13 4.73 7.99
N ARG A 243 19.51 5.91 7.49
CA ARG A 243 20.16 6.97 8.30
C ARG A 243 19.17 7.87 9.04
N ALA A 244 17.88 7.85 8.68
CA ALA A 244 16.87 8.73 9.27
C ALA A 244 16.83 8.72 10.82
N PRO A 245 16.97 7.57 11.52
CA PRO A 245 17.03 7.57 12.98
C PRO A 245 18.23 8.33 13.55
N SER A 246 19.42 8.18 12.96
CA SER A 246 20.63 8.89 13.38
C SER A 246 20.55 10.39 13.08
N PHE A 247 19.97 10.77 11.94
CA PHE A 247 19.80 12.16 11.56
C PHE A 247 18.95 12.97 12.55
N LEU A 248 17.95 12.34 13.18
CA LEU A 248 17.14 12.99 14.21
C LEU A 248 17.98 13.39 15.44
N HIS A 249 18.96 12.56 15.83
CA HIS A 249 19.90 12.91 16.91
C HIS A 249 20.83 14.04 16.48
N ASP A 250 21.39 13.98 15.26
CA ASP A 250 22.30 14.99 14.73
C ASP A 250 21.66 16.38 14.55
N SER A 251 20.34 16.43 14.41
CA SER A 251 19.58 17.64 14.05
C SER A 251 18.85 18.29 15.23
N ALA A 252 18.91 17.69 16.42
CA ALA A 252 18.15 18.14 17.60
C ALA A 252 18.47 19.59 17.99
N ASP A 253 19.70 20.05 17.74
CA ASP A 253 20.18 21.38 18.16
C ASP A 253 20.02 22.48 17.10
N ARG A 254 19.40 22.20 15.94
CA ARG A 254 19.27 23.20 14.86
C ARG A 254 17.88 23.83 14.82
N PRO A 255 17.72 25.11 15.19
CA PRO A 255 16.43 25.78 15.11
C PRO A 255 15.97 25.93 13.66
N ALA A 256 14.72 25.55 13.40
CA ALA A 256 14.10 25.67 12.08
C ALA A 256 13.85 27.15 11.75
N LYS A 257 14.54 27.68 10.74
CA LYS A 257 14.23 29.01 10.18
C LYS A 257 12.97 28.92 9.31
N ARG A 258 11.91 29.64 9.69
CA ARG A 258 10.67 29.77 8.90
C ARG A 258 10.66 31.10 8.16
N THR A 259 10.85 31.06 6.84
CA THR A 259 10.66 32.20 5.94
C THR A 259 9.62 31.85 4.88
N THR A 260 8.35 31.78 5.26
CA THR A 260 7.24 31.53 4.32
C THR A 260 6.42 32.80 4.10
N PRO A 261 6.24 33.25 2.84
CA PRO A 261 5.39 34.40 2.53
C PRO A 261 3.95 34.20 2.98
N ARG A 262 3.30 35.26 3.50
CA ARG A 262 1.95 35.21 4.06
C ARG A 262 0.88 34.72 3.06
N TRP A 263 1.02 35.06 1.78
CA TRP A 263 0.05 34.72 0.73
C TRP A 263 -0.01 33.22 0.40
N VAL A 264 1.04 32.44 0.74
CA VAL A 264 1.06 30.98 0.50
C VAL A 264 0.45 30.19 1.66
N ARG A 265 0.22 30.82 2.83
CA ARG A 265 -0.29 30.15 4.04
C ARG A 265 -1.54 29.28 3.85
N PRO A 266 -2.62 29.70 3.15
CA PRO A 266 -3.81 28.87 3.00
C PRO A 266 -3.52 27.61 2.18
N LEU A 267 -2.70 27.72 1.13
CA LEU A 267 -2.26 26.58 0.33
C LEU A 267 -1.41 25.61 1.16
N LEU A 268 -0.52 26.12 2.01
CA LEU A 268 0.31 25.31 2.90
C LEU A 268 -0.52 24.53 3.92
N GLY A 269 -1.63 25.13 4.41
CA GLY A 269 -2.56 24.44 5.31
C GLY A 269 -3.22 23.23 4.65
N HIS A 270 -3.71 23.38 3.42
CA HIS A 270 -4.28 22.26 2.65
C HIS A 270 -3.21 21.23 2.27
N ALA A 271 -2.03 21.68 1.88
CA ALA A 271 -0.90 20.82 1.56
C ALA A 271 -0.45 20.00 2.79
N LEU A 272 -0.55 20.53 4.02
CA LEU A 272 -0.21 19.80 5.23
C LEU A 272 -1.08 18.53 5.39
N HIS A 273 -2.35 18.64 5.02
CA HIS A 273 -3.30 17.53 5.00
C HIS A 273 -3.31 16.76 3.66
N GLY A 274 -2.31 16.98 2.80
CA GLY A 274 -2.22 16.31 1.51
C GLY A 274 -3.42 16.56 0.61
N PHE A 275 -4.03 17.76 0.68
CA PHE A 275 -5.27 18.13 -0.02
C PHE A 275 -6.43 17.15 0.23
N TYR A 276 -6.48 16.54 1.42
CA TYR A 276 -7.50 15.56 1.81
C TYR A 276 -7.58 14.34 0.88
N LEU A 277 -6.51 14.06 0.12
CA LEU A 277 -6.42 12.86 -0.72
C LEU A 277 -6.70 11.58 0.09
N ASP A 278 -6.32 11.60 1.36
CA ASP A 278 -6.63 10.50 2.27
C ASP A 278 -8.12 10.20 2.41
N ALA A 279 -8.95 11.24 2.55
CA ALA A 279 -10.40 11.08 2.68
C ALA A 279 -11.02 10.57 1.38
N TRP A 280 -10.51 11.03 0.24
CA TRP A 280 -10.93 10.56 -1.08
C TRP A 280 -10.60 9.08 -1.30
N VAL A 281 -9.37 8.67 -1.02
CA VAL A 281 -8.96 7.27 -1.14
C VAL A 281 -9.74 6.39 -0.14
N ASP A 282 -10.00 6.88 1.07
CA ASP A 282 -10.81 6.14 2.05
C ASP A 282 -12.23 5.89 1.52
N ARG A 283 -12.88 6.94 1.03
CA ARG A 283 -14.27 6.88 0.54
C ARG A 283 -14.42 6.08 -0.75
N LEU A 284 -13.51 6.26 -1.71
CA LEU A 284 -13.63 5.71 -3.06
C LEU A 284 -13.00 4.33 -3.22
N VAL A 285 -12.02 3.98 -2.39
CA VAL A 285 -11.23 2.74 -2.56
C VAL A 285 -11.36 1.85 -1.33
N VAL A 286 -11.04 2.38 -0.15
CA VAL A 286 -10.89 1.54 1.05
C VAL A 286 -12.23 1.03 1.55
N ARG A 287 -13.21 1.91 1.77
CA ARG A 287 -14.53 1.52 2.29
C ARG A 287 -15.26 0.54 1.36
N PRO A 288 -15.31 0.75 0.03
CA PRO A 288 -15.96 -0.21 -0.88
C PRO A 288 -15.29 -1.58 -0.86
N VAL A 289 -13.95 -1.64 -0.88
CA VAL A 289 -13.21 -2.91 -0.83
C VAL A 289 -13.47 -3.64 0.49
N LEU A 290 -13.48 -2.92 1.61
CA LEU A 290 -13.78 -3.52 2.92
C LEU A 290 -15.24 -3.96 3.04
N ALA A 291 -16.18 -3.22 2.45
CA ALA A 291 -17.59 -3.61 2.40
C ALA A 291 -17.76 -4.90 1.61
N LEU A 292 -17.09 -5.03 0.46
CA LEU A 292 -17.08 -6.25 -0.33
C LEU A 292 -16.48 -7.43 0.46
N ALA A 293 -15.37 -7.22 1.16
CA ALA A 293 -14.75 -8.24 1.99
C ALA A 293 -15.68 -8.72 3.13
N ARG A 294 -16.41 -7.81 3.77
CA ARG A 294 -17.41 -8.17 4.79
C ARG A 294 -18.60 -8.93 4.20
N ALA A 295 -19.07 -8.54 3.01
CA ALA A 295 -20.12 -9.24 2.32
C ALA A 295 -19.69 -10.67 1.95
N ALA A 296 -18.47 -10.84 1.42
CA ALA A 296 -17.91 -12.15 1.12
C ALA A 296 -17.78 -13.02 2.36
N ARG A 297 -17.33 -12.45 3.48
CA ARG A 297 -17.26 -13.13 4.77
C ARG A 297 -18.64 -13.56 5.28
N ALA A 298 -19.66 -12.71 5.17
CA ALA A 298 -21.02 -13.09 5.58
C ALA A 298 -21.58 -14.25 4.74
N VAL A 299 -21.26 -14.28 3.44
CA VAL A 299 -21.60 -15.42 2.57
C VAL A 299 -20.86 -16.68 3.01
N GLU A 300 -19.55 -16.57 3.29
CA GLU A 300 -18.74 -17.70 3.79
C GLU A 300 -19.28 -18.24 5.12
N GLU A 301 -19.56 -17.38 6.09
CA GLU A 301 -20.15 -17.76 7.39
C GLU A 301 -21.51 -18.46 7.20
N GLY A 302 -22.35 -17.99 6.27
CA GLY A 302 -23.60 -18.64 5.92
C GLY A 302 -23.40 -20.04 5.30
N TRP A 303 -22.43 -20.19 4.40
CA TRP A 303 -22.07 -21.50 3.84
C TRP A 303 -21.51 -22.45 4.90
N VAL A 304 -20.67 -21.94 5.80
CA VAL A 304 -20.10 -22.73 6.90
C VAL A 304 -21.20 -23.19 7.83
N ALA A 305 -22.17 -22.34 8.18
CA ALA A 305 -23.33 -22.72 9.01
C ALA A 305 -24.16 -23.84 8.35
N ILE A 306 -24.45 -23.72 7.04
CA ILE A 306 -25.17 -24.75 6.27
C ILE A 306 -24.39 -26.08 6.27
N VAL A 307 -23.07 -26.05 6.07
CA VAL A 307 -22.24 -27.26 6.00
C VAL A 307 -21.99 -27.88 7.37
N ALA A 308 -21.87 -27.05 8.42
CA ALA A 308 -21.67 -27.49 9.79
C ALA A 308 -22.95 -28.03 10.45
N GLY A 309 -24.12 -27.83 9.82
CA GLY A 309 -25.40 -28.27 10.37
C GLY A 309 -25.82 -27.49 11.63
N THR A 310 -25.26 -26.30 11.84
CA THR A 310 -25.68 -25.39 12.89
C THR A 310 -26.88 -24.60 12.38
N ASP A 311 -28.01 -25.27 12.21
CA ASP A 311 -29.30 -24.59 12.18
C ASP A 311 -29.57 -24.07 13.61
N ASP A 312 -30.21 -22.90 13.73
CA ASP A 312 -30.52 -22.13 14.95
C ASP A 312 -31.36 -22.88 16.04
N GLU A 313 -31.33 -24.21 16.11
CA GLU A 313 -32.06 -25.00 17.12
C GLU A 313 -31.37 -24.98 18.50
N ASP A 314 -30.05 -24.81 18.57
CA ASP A 314 -29.33 -24.84 19.86
C ASP A 314 -29.52 -23.56 20.70
N GLU A 315 -29.82 -22.39 20.10
CA GLU A 315 -30.06 -21.16 20.88
C GLU A 315 -31.48 -21.09 21.48
N ARG A 316 -32.46 -21.84 20.95
CA ARG A 316 -33.83 -21.88 21.51
C ARG A 316 -33.97 -22.84 22.70
N GLY A 317 -33.07 -23.80 22.85
CA GLY A 317 -33.07 -24.74 23.98
C GLY A 317 -32.57 -24.13 25.29
N GLU A 318 -31.70 -23.11 25.23
CA GLU A 318 -31.12 -22.48 26.42
C GLU A 318 -32.03 -21.42 27.05
N GLU A 319 -32.85 -20.71 26.27
CA GLU A 319 -33.82 -19.75 26.83
C GLU A 319 -34.97 -20.42 27.60
N GLU A 320 -35.41 -21.62 27.19
CA GLU A 320 -36.46 -22.36 27.93
C GLU A 320 -35.94 -22.99 29.23
N HIS A 321 -34.65 -23.31 29.34
CA HIS A 321 -34.06 -23.86 30.56
C HIS A 321 -33.63 -22.78 31.58
N GLY A 322 -33.27 -21.58 31.12
CA GLY A 322 -32.90 -20.46 31.99
C GLY A 322 -34.07 -19.83 32.77
N ALA A 323 -35.31 -19.97 32.29
CA ALA A 323 -36.49 -19.34 32.89
C ALA A 323 -37.08 -20.07 34.12
N ARG A 324 -36.59 -21.28 34.45
CA ARG A 324 -37.15 -22.11 35.56
C ARG A 324 -36.30 -22.19 36.83
N GLY A 325 -35.17 -21.50 36.90
CA GLY A 325 -34.23 -21.66 38.02
C GLY A 325 -33.65 -20.37 38.56
N SER A 326 -34.42 -19.57 39.31
CA SER A 326 -33.92 -18.76 40.43
C SER A 326 -35.00 -17.81 40.99
N LEU A 327 -35.77 -18.26 41.97
CA LEU A 327 -36.40 -17.36 42.94
C LEU A 327 -35.41 -17.14 44.10
N PRO A 328 -35.04 -15.89 44.44
CA PRO A 328 -34.21 -15.65 45.61
C PRO A 328 -35.06 -15.66 46.89
N PRO A 329 -34.51 -16.08 48.04
CA PRO A 329 -35.24 -16.03 49.31
C PRO A 329 -35.36 -14.58 49.80
N SER A 330 -36.51 -14.27 50.38
CA SER A 330 -36.78 -12.99 51.03
C SER A 330 -35.99 -12.88 52.34
N THR A 331 -35.25 -11.78 52.51
CA THR A 331 -34.77 -11.35 53.82
C THR A 331 -35.27 -9.94 54.10
N ARG A 332 -36.10 -9.88 55.14
CA ARG A 332 -36.71 -8.72 55.77
C ARG A 332 -35.67 -8.02 56.66
N ASP A 333 -35.74 -6.69 56.70
CA ASP A 333 -35.35 -5.76 57.78
C ASP A 333 -33.98 -5.94 58.47
N GLU A 334 -33.12 -4.93 58.40
CA GLU A 334 -32.92 -4.05 59.57
C GLU A 334 -32.16 -2.77 59.23
N ARG A 335 -32.57 -1.70 59.92
CA ARG A 335 -32.12 -0.32 59.80
C ARG A 335 -30.85 -0.08 60.62
N HIS A 336 -29.99 0.79 60.11
CA HIS A 336 -29.21 1.86 60.78
C HIS A 336 -28.01 2.15 59.87
N GLY A 337 -27.75 3.36 59.37
CA GLY A 337 -27.73 4.62 60.08
C GLY A 337 -26.28 5.12 60.07
N VAL A 338 -26.10 6.40 59.74
CA VAL A 338 -24.93 7.27 59.99
C VAL A 338 -24.10 7.67 58.76
N ARG A 339 -24.20 8.98 58.51
CA ARG A 339 -23.39 9.85 57.67
C ARG A 339 -21.92 9.85 58.08
N ARG A 340 -21.01 9.90 57.11
CA ARG A 340 -20.11 11.05 56.83
C ARG A 340 -19.37 10.82 55.52
#